data_AF-A0A0N5D6R4-F1
#
_entry.id   AF-A0A0N5D6R4-F1
#
_cell.length_a   1.000
_cell.length_b   1.000
_cell.length_c   1.000
_cell.angle_alpha   90.00
_cell.angle_beta   90.00
_cell.angle_gamma   90.00
#
_symmetry.space_group_name_H-M   'P 1'
#
loop_
_entity.id
_entity.type
_entity.pdbx_description
1 polymer ?
#
loop_
_entity_poly.entity_id
_entity_poly.type
_entity_poly.pdbx_seq_one_letter_code
_entity_poly.pdbx_strand_id
1 'polypeptide(L)'
;MSKSSDADIKLTIWSKDKVDAKGRSRICWRIKDQTHVGRNHRGVKESGGRTRTMSKKEALCYRRPVILEILFEHNSLDVLVEALKEAGDDAVQAFLADVRYLLICNSDARMADISYMLSKMTVLSGFSYRNERGVSDETFKELFPALANAQVRAVDINGSCPKGEVELLMKSLNVELIRFHRYPGVDVSLFESTSLINSSVEFVVAQGIRPGQKDGGMKFLSSITRIFPGIKSLYWDWNMMPTLNDMNDEVIACIEYLVNIYKQNKLNLLAVLMSMPCKESLQAVPKAGDYLLSFNLPNSMFLEVVAKDKKKSGDVTNSMFFIAGTSEKMRRLEETICEMGVTEPDLRHFLYVLDRNLDIRDQEHTHEFLGFDV
;
A
#
# COMPACT_ATOMS: atom_id res chain seq x y z
N MET A 1 -6.72 38.30 -32.37
CA MET A 1 -7.41 37.64 -31.24
C MET A 1 -8.55 36.79 -31.80
N SER A 2 -8.25 35.57 -32.23
CA SER A 2 -9.27 34.56 -32.51
C SER A 2 -9.37 33.67 -31.28
N LYS A 3 -10.50 33.70 -30.59
CA LYS A 3 -10.86 32.61 -29.68
C LYS A 3 -10.96 31.36 -30.54
N SER A 4 -9.99 30.46 -30.45
CA SER A 4 -10.20 29.09 -30.93
C SER A 4 -11.43 28.57 -30.19
N SER A 5 -12.37 28.02 -30.95
CA SER A 5 -13.50 27.30 -30.38
C SER A 5 -12.97 26.26 -29.40
N ASP A 6 -13.36 26.37 -28.12
CA ASP A 6 -13.37 25.25 -27.19
C ASP A 6 -14.29 24.18 -27.80
N ALA A 7 -13.76 23.40 -28.75
CA ALA A 7 -14.33 22.11 -29.05
C ALA A 7 -14.27 21.37 -27.71
N ASP A 8 -15.43 21.01 -27.18
CA ASP A 8 -15.59 20.39 -25.86
C ASP A 8 -14.78 19.08 -25.84
N ILE A 9 -13.51 19.15 -25.41
CA ILE A 9 -12.58 18.04 -25.52
C ILE A 9 -13.17 16.90 -24.71
N LYS A 10 -13.39 15.79 -25.40
CA LYS A 10 -14.07 14.62 -24.88
C LYS A 10 -13.05 13.65 -24.34
N LEU A 11 -13.34 13.14 -23.15
CA LEU A 11 -12.54 12.17 -22.44
C LEU A 11 -13.17 10.80 -22.56
N THR A 12 -12.38 9.84 -23.03
CA THR A 12 -12.76 8.45 -23.01
C THR A 12 -12.41 7.86 -21.64
N ILE A 13 -13.44 7.50 -20.88
CA ILE A 13 -13.30 6.97 -19.52
C ILE A 13 -14.03 5.64 -19.42
N TRP A 14 -13.33 4.62 -18.96
CA TRP A 14 -13.99 3.39 -18.53
C TRP A 14 -14.47 3.54 -17.09
N SER A 15 -15.71 3.14 -16.82
CA SER A 15 -16.29 3.18 -15.48
C SER A 15 -16.87 1.83 -15.10
N LYS A 16 -16.51 1.35 -13.90
CA LYS A 16 -17.06 0.10 -13.35
C LYS A 16 -18.57 0.22 -13.12
N ASP A 17 -19.35 -0.78 -13.54
CA ASP A 17 -20.81 -0.74 -13.38
C ASP A 17 -21.18 -1.14 -11.94
N LYS A 18 -21.70 -0.17 -11.17
CA LYS A 18 -22.41 -0.38 -9.90
C LYS A 18 -23.56 0.61 -9.73
N VAL A 19 -24.58 0.14 -8.99
CA VAL A 19 -25.88 0.76 -8.73
C VAL A 19 -25.74 2.19 -8.22
N ASP A 20 -26.56 3.08 -8.79
CA ASP A 20 -26.79 4.43 -8.29
C ASP A 20 -26.96 4.43 -6.76
N ALA A 21 -25.94 4.90 -6.07
CA ALA A 21 -26.10 5.54 -4.78
C ALA A 21 -25.55 6.95 -4.95
N LYS A 22 -26.29 7.93 -4.44
CA LYS A 22 -26.05 9.37 -4.57
C LYS A 22 -24.77 9.87 -3.86
N GLY A 23 -23.74 9.03 -3.71
CA GLY A 23 -22.49 9.32 -3.00
C GLY A 23 -21.37 9.74 -3.96
N ARG A 24 -21.00 11.01 -3.92
CA ARG A 24 -19.83 11.56 -4.63
C ARG A 24 -18.49 11.21 -3.96
N SER A 25 -18.48 10.39 -2.90
CA SER A 25 -17.44 10.49 -1.85
C SER A 25 -16.26 9.52 -1.94
N ARG A 26 -16.17 8.59 -2.90
CA ARG A 26 -15.10 7.55 -2.90
C ARG A 26 -14.65 7.16 -4.31
N ILE A 27 -14.21 8.15 -5.07
CA ILE A 27 -13.78 7.94 -6.46
C ILE A 27 -12.30 7.52 -6.49
N CYS A 28 -12.03 6.40 -7.15
CA CYS A 28 -10.70 5.96 -7.56
C CYS A 28 -10.49 6.25 -9.04
N TRP A 29 -9.51 7.10 -9.34
CA TRP A 29 -9.02 7.31 -10.69
C TRP A 29 -7.82 6.42 -10.96
N ARG A 30 -7.83 5.73 -12.10
CA ARG A 30 -6.69 4.96 -12.60
C ARG A 30 -6.22 5.55 -13.91
N ILE A 31 -4.94 5.83 -14.02
CA ILE A 31 -4.29 6.30 -15.23
C ILE A 31 -3.43 5.16 -15.74
N LYS A 32 -3.78 4.62 -16.91
CA LYS A 32 -3.14 3.43 -17.48
C LYS A 32 -3.38 3.33 -18.98
N ASP A 33 -2.59 2.48 -19.63
CA ASP A 33 -2.74 2.17 -21.04
C ASP A 33 -4.06 1.44 -21.37
N GLN A 34 -4.55 1.63 -22.60
CA GLN A 34 -5.80 1.08 -23.10
C GLN A 34 -5.81 -0.45 -23.15
N THR A 35 -4.65 -1.11 -23.29
CA THR A 35 -4.54 -2.58 -23.28
C THR A 35 -4.84 -3.20 -21.91
N HIS A 36 -4.83 -2.38 -20.85
CA HIS A 36 -5.07 -2.79 -19.47
C HIS A 36 -6.45 -2.39 -18.93
N VAL A 37 -7.36 -1.90 -19.77
CA VAL A 37 -8.74 -1.52 -19.38
C VAL A 37 -9.44 -2.63 -18.58
N GLY A 38 -10.12 -2.21 -17.51
CA GLY A 38 -10.83 -3.09 -16.60
C GLY A 38 -9.94 -3.98 -15.73
N ARG A 39 -8.61 -3.79 -15.72
CA ARG A 39 -7.69 -4.50 -14.81
C ARG A 39 -7.31 -3.64 -13.60
N ASN A 40 -7.24 -4.24 -12.41
CA ASN A 40 -6.71 -3.58 -11.22
C ASN A 40 -5.17 -3.51 -11.23
N HIS A 41 -4.55 -2.92 -10.21
CA HIS A 41 -3.09 -2.80 -10.08
C HIS A 41 -2.33 -4.14 -10.06
N ARG A 42 -3.01 -5.27 -9.83
CA ARG A 42 -2.43 -6.62 -9.87
C ARG A 42 -2.57 -7.27 -11.26
N GLY A 43 -3.12 -6.56 -12.24
CA GLY A 43 -3.42 -7.09 -13.57
C GLY A 43 -4.67 -7.99 -13.63
N VAL A 44 -5.42 -8.13 -12.53
CA VAL A 44 -6.62 -8.97 -12.49
C VAL A 44 -7.78 -8.23 -13.13
N LYS A 45 -8.49 -8.90 -14.07
CA LYS A 45 -9.70 -8.37 -14.70
C LYS A 45 -10.80 -8.19 -13.67
N GLU A 46 -11.39 -7.00 -13.66
CA GLU A 46 -12.58 -6.66 -12.90
C GLU A 46 -13.81 -6.80 -13.80
N SER A 47 -14.86 -7.44 -13.28
CA SER A 47 -16.12 -7.62 -13.98
C SER A 47 -17.01 -6.39 -13.90
N GLY A 48 -17.73 -6.09 -14.98
CA GLY A 48 -18.77 -5.07 -15.04
C GLY A 48 -18.21 -3.67 -15.21
N GLY A 49 -18.50 -3.03 -16.34
CA GLY A 49 -18.09 -1.66 -16.63
C GLY A 49 -18.23 -1.34 -18.11
N ARG A 50 -18.29 -0.05 -18.40
CA ARG A 50 -18.49 0.47 -19.76
C ARG A 50 -17.69 1.74 -19.98
N THR A 51 -17.23 1.88 -21.21
CA THR A 51 -16.64 3.12 -21.70
C THR A 51 -17.74 4.16 -21.86
N ARG A 52 -17.47 5.38 -21.39
CA ARG A 52 -18.33 6.54 -21.55
C ARG A 52 -17.46 7.72 -21.94
N THR A 53 -18.04 8.61 -22.73
CA THR A 53 -17.42 9.88 -23.07
C THR A 53 -17.89 10.94 -22.08
N MET A 54 -16.98 11.74 -21.55
CA MET A 54 -17.26 12.80 -20.58
C MET A 54 -16.56 14.09 -21.03
N SER A 55 -17.14 15.27 -20.76
CA SER A 55 -16.42 16.52 -21.05
C SER A 55 -15.21 16.70 -20.11
N LYS A 56 -14.17 17.43 -20.56
CA LYS A 56 -13.03 17.82 -19.72
C LYS A 56 -13.47 18.45 -18.41
N LYS A 57 -14.50 19.30 -18.44
CA LYS A 57 -15.06 19.95 -17.26
C LYS A 57 -15.75 18.96 -16.32
N GLU A 58 -16.57 18.04 -16.85
CA GLU A 58 -17.22 16.98 -16.06
C GLU A 58 -16.19 16.10 -15.33
N ALA A 59 -15.14 15.71 -16.04
CA ALA A 59 -14.08 14.87 -15.53
C ALA A 59 -13.27 15.54 -14.42
N LEU A 60 -12.70 16.72 -14.71
CA LEU A 60 -11.75 17.37 -13.83
C LEU A 60 -12.42 18.11 -12.67
N CYS A 61 -13.63 18.64 -12.86
CA CYS A 61 -14.26 19.46 -11.83
C CYS A 61 -15.25 18.68 -10.94
N TYR A 62 -15.95 17.68 -11.50
CA TYR A 62 -17.07 17.02 -10.80
C TYR A 62 -16.80 15.58 -10.39
N ARG A 63 -15.75 14.94 -10.91
CA ARG A 63 -15.36 13.56 -10.57
C ARG A 63 -14.02 13.54 -9.84
N ARG A 64 -13.90 14.28 -8.75
CA ARG A 64 -12.64 14.42 -8.00
C ARG A 64 -12.20 13.10 -7.36
N PRO A 65 -10.97 12.63 -7.60
CA PRO A 65 -10.44 11.42 -6.96
C PRO A 65 -10.20 11.63 -5.46
N VAL A 66 -10.52 10.59 -4.70
CA VAL A 66 -9.95 10.38 -3.34
C VAL A 66 -8.73 9.46 -3.43
N ILE A 67 -8.74 8.57 -4.42
CA ILE A 67 -7.64 7.65 -4.73
C ILE A 67 -7.17 7.92 -6.15
N LEU A 68 -5.86 8.06 -6.33
CA LEU A 68 -5.21 8.12 -7.63
C LEU A 68 -4.26 6.94 -7.78
N GLU A 69 -4.41 6.18 -8.86
CA GLU A 69 -3.53 5.06 -9.20
C GLU A 69 -2.93 5.31 -10.59
N ILE A 70 -1.60 5.27 -10.69
CA ILE A 70 -0.84 5.36 -11.94
C ILE A 70 -0.27 3.97 -12.18
N LEU A 71 -0.80 3.28 -13.18
CA LEU A 71 -0.63 1.84 -13.32
C LEU A 71 -0.11 1.48 -14.70
N PHE A 72 0.80 0.51 -14.72
CA PHE A 72 1.35 -0.09 -15.94
C PHE A 72 2.15 0.90 -16.80
N GLU A 73 2.92 0.33 -17.72
CA GLU A 73 3.71 1.10 -18.69
C GLU A 73 2.80 1.73 -19.74
N HIS A 74 3.32 2.76 -20.41
CA HIS A 74 2.62 3.50 -21.47
C HIS A 74 1.30 4.13 -20.99
N ASN A 75 1.20 4.42 -19.70
CA ASN A 75 0.07 5.12 -19.13
C ASN A 75 0.03 6.59 -19.61
N SER A 76 -1.16 7.15 -19.73
CA SER A 76 -1.37 8.50 -20.27
C SER A 76 -1.26 9.61 -19.21
N LEU A 77 -0.33 9.49 -18.25
CA LEU A 77 -0.17 10.50 -17.18
C LEU A 77 0.30 11.84 -17.73
N ASP A 78 1.26 11.83 -18.64
CA ASP A 78 1.79 13.01 -19.30
C ASP A 78 0.68 13.84 -19.96
N VAL A 79 -0.21 13.16 -20.71
CA VAL A 79 -1.38 13.77 -21.35
C VAL A 79 -2.32 14.40 -20.32
N LEU A 80 -2.58 13.72 -19.19
CA LEU A 80 -3.40 14.29 -18.12
C LEU A 80 -2.73 15.51 -17.50
N VAL A 81 -1.43 15.45 -17.23
CA VAL A 81 -0.66 16.54 -16.61
C VAL A 81 -0.61 17.76 -17.51
N GLU A 82 -0.43 17.59 -18.82
CA GLU A 82 -0.51 18.68 -19.79
C GLU A 82 -1.90 19.32 -19.79
N ALA A 83 -2.96 18.52 -19.87
CA ALA A 83 -4.33 19.02 -19.85
C ALA A 83 -4.69 19.76 -18.54
N LEU A 84 -4.12 19.33 -17.41
CA LEU A 84 -4.24 19.97 -16.11
C LEU A 84 -3.47 21.32 -16.08
N LYS A 85 -2.25 21.36 -16.61
CA LYS A 85 -1.46 22.60 -16.73
C LYS A 85 -2.17 23.65 -17.59
N GLU A 86 -2.77 23.24 -18.70
CA GLU A 86 -3.59 24.11 -19.56
C GLU A 86 -4.84 24.65 -18.85
N ALA A 87 -5.45 23.84 -17.96
CA ALA A 87 -6.64 24.25 -17.21
C ALA A 87 -6.32 25.29 -16.11
N GLY A 88 -5.05 25.48 -15.77
CA GLY A 88 -4.57 26.42 -14.76
C GLY A 88 -4.50 25.82 -13.36
N ASP A 89 -3.66 26.43 -12.51
CA ASP A 89 -3.32 25.92 -11.17
C ASP A 89 -4.54 25.68 -10.27
N ASP A 90 -5.54 26.56 -10.32
CA ASP A 90 -6.76 26.43 -9.52
C ASP A 90 -7.55 25.15 -9.86
N ALA A 91 -7.59 24.78 -11.14
CA ALA A 91 -8.27 23.56 -11.59
C ALA A 91 -7.51 22.31 -11.12
N VAL A 92 -6.18 22.35 -11.13
CA VAL A 92 -5.33 21.25 -10.66
C VAL A 92 -5.49 21.06 -9.15
N GLN A 93 -5.42 22.15 -8.38
CA GLN A 93 -5.67 22.10 -6.95
C GLN A 93 -7.07 21.59 -6.64
N ALA A 94 -8.09 22.05 -7.36
CA ALA A 94 -9.47 21.58 -7.17
C ALA A 94 -9.63 20.09 -7.50
N PHE A 95 -8.95 19.59 -8.54
CA PHE A 95 -8.98 18.16 -8.90
C PHE A 95 -8.30 17.29 -7.85
N LEU A 96 -7.16 17.74 -7.30
CA LEU A 96 -6.35 16.97 -6.36
C LEU A 96 -6.72 17.21 -4.87
N ALA A 97 -7.58 18.17 -4.56
CA ALA A 97 -7.93 18.59 -3.20
C ALA A 97 -8.39 17.44 -2.29
N ASP A 98 -9.11 16.48 -2.85
CA ASP A 98 -9.70 15.36 -2.11
C ASP A 98 -8.84 14.10 -2.15
N VAL A 99 -7.72 14.10 -2.88
CA VAL A 99 -6.83 12.94 -2.96
C VAL A 99 -6.21 12.69 -1.59
N ARG A 100 -6.34 11.44 -1.12
CA ARG A 100 -5.77 10.96 0.15
C ARG A 100 -4.78 9.84 -0.07
N TYR A 101 -4.82 9.16 -1.22
CA TYR A 101 -3.92 8.06 -1.52
C TYR A 101 -3.45 8.10 -2.97
N LEU A 102 -2.14 7.98 -3.16
CA LEU A 102 -1.48 7.88 -4.46
C LEU A 102 -0.70 6.56 -4.55
N LEU A 103 -1.03 5.75 -5.56
CA LEU A 103 -0.30 4.53 -5.90
C LEU A 103 0.35 4.69 -7.27
N ILE A 104 1.63 4.35 -7.36
CA ILE A 104 2.39 4.23 -8.60
C ILE A 104 2.86 2.79 -8.69
N CYS A 105 2.40 2.05 -9.68
CA CYS A 105 2.62 0.60 -9.76
C CYS A 105 2.99 0.15 -11.17
N ASN A 106 4.21 -0.38 -11.33
CA ASN A 106 4.78 -0.87 -12.59
C ASN A 106 4.59 0.14 -13.74
N SER A 107 4.79 1.42 -13.42
CA SER A 107 4.58 2.54 -14.33
C SER A 107 5.91 3.14 -14.76
N ASP A 108 5.96 3.58 -16.01
CA ASP A 108 7.05 4.33 -16.66
C ASP A 108 6.80 5.85 -16.64
N ALA A 109 5.83 6.31 -15.84
CA ALA A 109 5.54 7.73 -15.68
C ALA A 109 6.79 8.53 -15.27
N ARG A 110 6.97 9.70 -15.89
CA ARG A 110 8.09 10.60 -15.58
C ARG A 110 7.98 11.10 -14.13
N MET A 111 9.08 11.04 -13.38
CA MET A 111 9.13 11.55 -12.00
C MET A 111 8.76 13.03 -11.91
N ALA A 112 9.12 13.84 -12.91
CA ALA A 112 8.72 15.23 -12.98
C ALA A 112 7.18 15.44 -13.01
N ASP A 113 6.44 14.57 -13.69
CA ASP A 113 4.98 14.65 -13.76
C ASP A 113 4.33 14.21 -12.45
N ILE A 114 4.89 13.19 -11.81
CA ILE A 114 4.48 12.74 -10.47
C ILE A 114 4.75 13.84 -9.43
N SER A 115 5.97 14.40 -9.42
CA SER A 115 6.36 15.52 -8.55
C SER A 115 5.48 16.75 -8.77
N TYR A 116 5.12 17.05 -10.01
CA TYR A 116 4.19 18.14 -10.31
C TYR A 116 2.85 17.92 -9.63
N MET A 117 2.23 16.75 -9.77
CA MET A 117 0.95 16.47 -9.09
C MET A 117 1.08 16.54 -7.57
N LEU A 118 2.11 15.91 -7.00
CA LEU A 118 2.37 15.94 -5.56
C LEU A 118 2.56 17.35 -5.03
N SER A 119 3.23 18.23 -5.79
CA SER A 119 3.47 19.62 -5.38
C SER A 119 2.18 20.46 -5.27
N LYS A 120 1.07 19.98 -5.85
CA LYS A 120 -0.24 20.62 -5.79
C LYS A 120 -1.13 20.01 -4.69
N MET A 121 -0.66 18.98 -4.00
CA MET A 121 -1.32 18.37 -2.86
C MET A 121 -0.79 18.96 -1.55
N THR A 122 -1.69 19.25 -0.61
CA THR A 122 -1.31 19.77 0.72
C THR A 122 -1.17 18.67 1.77
N VAL A 123 -2.00 17.64 1.68
CA VAL A 123 -2.01 16.50 2.61
C VAL A 123 -2.26 15.23 1.82
N LEU A 124 -1.35 14.26 1.96
CA LEU A 124 -1.50 12.92 1.41
C LEU A 124 -1.43 11.89 2.55
N SER A 125 -2.52 11.14 2.76
CA SER A 125 -2.56 10.14 3.82
C SER A 125 -1.65 8.96 3.52
N GLY A 126 -1.53 8.55 2.25
CA GLY A 126 -0.66 7.45 1.85
C GLY A 126 -0.04 7.61 0.47
N PHE A 127 1.23 7.24 0.37
CA PHE A 127 1.97 7.15 -0.89
C PHE A 127 2.51 5.73 -1.06
N SER A 128 2.37 5.16 -2.26
CA SER A 128 2.90 3.85 -2.58
C SER A 128 3.64 3.89 -3.91
N TYR A 129 4.92 3.52 -3.89
CA TYR A 129 5.73 3.39 -5.10
C TYR A 129 6.17 1.93 -5.24
N ARG A 130 5.77 1.30 -6.34
CA ARG A 130 6.05 -0.11 -6.61
C ARG A 130 6.48 -0.27 -8.06
N ASN A 131 7.74 -0.55 -8.31
CA ASN A 131 8.23 -0.77 -9.66
C ASN A 131 9.17 -1.98 -9.70
N GLU A 132 8.73 -3.04 -10.36
CA GLU A 132 9.51 -4.27 -10.49
C GLU A 132 10.80 -4.10 -11.28
N ARG A 133 10.85 -3.13 -12.22
CA ARG A 133 12.06 -2.82 -13.00
C ARG A 133 13.04 -1.94 -12.25
N GLY A 134 12.61 -1.36 -11.13
CA GLY A 134 13.36 -0.38 -10.36
C GLY A 134 13.51 0.96 -11.08
N VAL A 135 14.13 1.91 -10.38
CA VAL A 135 14.53 3.23 -10.88
C VAL A 135 15.85 3.62 -10.21
N SER A 136 16.63 4.53 -10.79
CA SER A 136 17.83 5.05 -10.13
C SER A 136 17.47 5.82 -8.85
N ASP A 137 18.37 5.79 -7.87
CA ASP A 137 18.20 6.52 -6.62
C ASP A 137 18.12 8.04 -6.87
N GLU A 138 18.89 8.57 -7.85
CA GLU A 138 18.89 9.99 -8.23
C GLU A 138 17.54 10.44 -8.76
N THR A 139 16.94 9.66 -9.67
CA THR A 139 15.65 9.99 -10.27
C THR A 139 14.53 9.85 -9.24
N PHE A 140 14.59 8.87 -8.35
CA PHE A 140 13.61 8.75 -7.26
C PHE A 140 13.68 9.92 -6.26
N LYS A 141 14.89 10.43 -5.98
CA LYS A 141 15.11 11.56 -5.07
C LYS A 141 14.42 12.85 -5.51
N GLU A 142 14.07 12.98 -6.78
CA GLU A 142 13.28 14.10 -7.30
C GLU A 142 11.89 14.22 -6.64
N LEU A 143 11.37 13.12 -6.08
CA LEU A 143 10.07 13.11 -5.39
C LEU A 143 10.14 13.68 -3.97
N PHE A 144 11.32 13.73 -3.34
CA PHE A 144 11.44 13.99 -1.90
C PHE A 144 10.84 15.33 -1.47
N PRO A 145 11.14 16.46 -2.15
CA PRO A 145 10.59 17.76 -1.74
C PRO A 145 9.07 17.78 -1.87
N ALA A 146 8.52 17.18 -2.93
CA ALA A 146 7.09 17.15 -3.18
C ALA A 146 6.35 16.28 -2.14
N LEU A 147 6.90 15.12 -1.78
CA LEU A 147 6.35 14.27 -0.72
C LEU A 147 6.42 14.93 0.66
N ALA A 148 7.55 15.58 0.99
CA ALA A 148 7.68 16.30 2.25
C ALA A 148 6.66 17.44 2.36
N ASN A 149 6.48 18.22 1.28
CA ASN A 149 5.50 19.31 1.22
C ASN A 149 4.06 18.81 1.33
N ALA A 150 3.75 17.64 0.75
CA ALA A 150 2.43 17.01 0.84
C ALA A 150 2.16 16.33 2.20
N GLN A 151 3.09 16.45 3.17
CA GLN A 151 2.96 15.92 4.53
C GLN A 151 2.51 14.45 4.56
N VAL A 152 3.20 13.59 3.80
CA VAL A 152 2.82 12.17 3.70
C VAL A 152 2.85 11.49 5.07
N ARG A 153 1.72 10.89 5.46
CA ARG A 153 1.59 10.19 6.76
C ARG A 153 1.97 8.71 6.70
N ALA A 154 1.79 8.06 5.56
CA ALA A 154 2.09 6.64 5.39
C ALA A 154 2.73 6.34 4.04
N VAL A 155 3.64 5.38 4.05
CA VAL A 155 4.42 5.03 2.86
C VAL A 155 4.54 3.53 2.69
N ASP A 156 4.58 3.12 1.44
CA ASP A 156 4.76 1.74 1.02
C ASP A 156 5.93 1.66 0.06
N ILE A 157 6.94 0.89 0.46
CA ILE A 157 8.19 0.70 -0.26
C ILE A 157 8.37 -0.77 -0.60
N ASN A 158 8.93 -1.06 -1.77
CA ASN A 158 9.13 -2.44 -2.24
C ASN A 158 10.57 -2.70 -2.71
N GLY A 159 11.53 -1.80 -2.47
CA GLY A 159 12.92 -1.98 -2.87
C GLY A 159 13.21 -1.60 -4.32
N SER A 160 12.35 -0.79 -4.96
CA SER A 160 12.54 -0.37 -6.36
C SER A 160 13.79 0.51 -6.54
N CYS A 161 14.13 1.27 -5.51
CA CYS A 161 15.30 2.16 -5.44
C CYS A 161 15.82 2.12 -4.00
N PRO A 162 16.58 1.06 -3.64
CA PRO A 162 16.77 0.66 -2.25
C PRO A 162 17.39 1.75 -1.36
N LYS A 163 18.41 2.47 -1.83
CA LYS A 163 19.04 3.51 -1.02
C LYS A 163 18.19 4.77 -1.01
N GLY A 164 17.59 5.14 -2.15
CA GLY A 164 16.65 6.24 -2.27
C GLY A 164 15.46 6.08 -1.30
N GLU A 165 14.81 4.93 -1.29
CA GLU A 165 13.69 4.64 -0.38
C GLU A 165 14.10 4.74 1.09
N VAL A 166 15.22 4.13 1.49
CA VAL A 166 15.71 4.21 2.88
C VAL A 166 16.07 5.66 3.25
N GLU A 167 16.74 6.41 2.36
CA GLU A 167 17.05 7.82 2.61
C GLU A 167 15.80 8.70 2.70
N LEU A 168 14.81 8.49 1.84
CA LEU A 168 13.52 9.17 1.89
C LEU A 168 12.89 9.01 3.27
N LEU A 169 12.81 7.76 3.72
CA LEU A 169 12.21 7.38 5.00
C LEU A 169 12.95 7.97 6.19
N MET A 170 14.28 7.97 6.14
CA MET A 170 15.10 8.29 7.30
C MET A 170 15.43 9.77 7.42
N LYS A 171 15.41 10.53 6.32
CA LYS A 171 15.85 11.94 6.29
C LYS A 171 14.79 12.93 5.87
N SER A 172 13.80 12.50 5.07
CA SER A 172 12.95 13.43 4.32
C SER A 172 11.50 13.41 4.78
N LEU A 173 11.04 12.34 5.43
CA LEU A 173 9.63 12.17 5.81
C LEU A 173 9.43 11.85 7.30
N ASN A 174 8.44 12.49 7.90
CA ASN A 174 7.93 12.18 9.24
C ASN A 174 6.66 11.32 9.13
N VAL A 175 6.82 10.07 8.70
CA VAL A 175 5.71 9.14 8.48
C VAL A 175 5.34 8.38 9.76
N GLU A 176 4.05 8.19 9.99
CA GLU A 176 3.50 7.42 11.10
C GLU A 176 3.49 5.91 10.80
N LEU A 177 3.36 5.54 9.52
CA LEU A 177 3.21 4.16 9.07
C LEU A 177 4.10 3.84 7.88
N ILE A 178 4.83 2.74 7.99
CA ILE A 178 5.66 2.20 6.90
C ILE A 178 5.26 0.77 6.57
N ARG A 179 5.09 0.50 5.28
CA ARG A 179 4.88 -0.84 4.73
C ARG A 179 6.07 -1.26 3.88
N PHE A 180 6.60 -2.43 4.20
CA PHE A 180 7.63 -3.13 3.44
C PHE A 180 6.93 -4.19 2.58
N HIS A 181 6.73 -3.88 1.30
CA HIS A 181 6.05 -4.75 0.37
C HIS A 181 7.00 -5.73 -0.29
N ARG A 182 6.43 -6.86 -0.72
CA ARG A 182 7.12 -7.86 -1.53
C ARG A 182 7.49 -7.33 -2.91
N TYR A 183 8.59 -7.87 -3.42
CA TYR A 183 9.11 -7.81 -4.79
C TYR A 183 9.31 -6.40 -5.41
N PRO A 184 10.56 -6.01 -5.75
CA PRO A 184 11.79 -6.79 -5.60
C PRO A 184 12.19 -7.04 -4.13
N GLY A 185 11.55 -6.36 -3.17
CA GLY A 185 11.78 -6.47 -1.74
C GLY A 185 12.93 -5.58 -1.28
N VAL A 186 12.82 -5.10 -0.04
CA VAL A 186 13.81 -4.16 0.52
C VAL A 186 15.06 -4.91 0.96
N ASP A 187 16.22 -4.28 0.74
CA ASP A 187 17.52 -4.81 1.15
C ASP A 187 17.75 -4.58 2.65
N VAL A 188 17.77 -5.65 3.43
CA VAL A 188 17.94 -5.58 4.89
C VAL A 188 19.33 -5.04 5.29
N SER A 189 20.36 -5.20 4.46
CA SER A 189 21.72 -4.71 4.78
C SER A 189 21.80 -3.18 4.91
N LEU A 190 20.86 -2.47 4.27
CA LEU A 190 20.73 -1.01 4.40
C LEU A 190 20.24 -0.61 5.80
N PHE A 191 19.43 -1.45 6.45
CA PHE A 191 18.97 -1.24 7.82
C PHE A 191 20.10 -1.53 8.80
N GLU A 192 20.86 -2.61 8.61
CA GLU A 192 21.98 -2.95 9.49
C GLU A 192 23.07 -1.87 9.49
N SER A 193 23.35 -1.28 8.33
CA SER A 193 24.45 -0.32 8.14
C SER A 193 24.08 1.14 8.42
N THR A 194 22.79 1.50 8.43
CA THR A 194 22.38 2.90 8.67
C THR A 194 22.49 3.27 10.15
N SER A 195 23.01 4.45 10.44
CA SER A 195 22.99 5.06 11.79
C SER A 195 21.78 5.96 12.02
N LEU A 196 20.95 6.14 10.99
CA LEU A 196 19.78 7.02 11.06
C LEU A 196 18.65 6.35 11.84
N ILE A 197 17.79 7.18 12.43
CA ILE A 197 16.66 6.78 13.25
C ILE A 197 15.45 7.59 12.79
N ASN A 198 14.30 6.94 12.66
CA ASN A 198 13.03 7.62 12.46
C ASN A 198 12.10 7.32 13.63
N SER A 199 11.97 8.28 14.55
CA SER A 199 11.12 8.13 15.75
C SER A 199 9.63 8.40 15.49
N SER A 200 9.28 8.91 14.31
CA SER A 200 7.88 9.20 13.97
C SER A 200 7.08 7.95 13.57
N VAL A 201 7.76 6.88 13.18
CA VAL A 201 7.12 5.62 12.77
C VAL A 201 6.55 4.92 14.00
N GLU A 202 5.22 4.84 14.05
CA GLU A 202 4.49 4.13 15.10
C GLU A 202 3.96 2.76 14.64
N PHE A 203 3.78 2.56 13.32
CA PHE A 203 3.26 1.32 12.78
C PHE A 203 4.15 0.79 11.66
N VAL A 204 4.83 -0.33 11.93
CA VAL A 204 5.58 -1.08 10.92
C VAL A 204 4.77 -2.25 10.41
N VAL A 205 4.68 -2.36 9.09
CA VAL A 205 4.05 -3.46 8.37
C VAL A 205 5.12 -4.16 7.53
N ALA A 206 5.55 -5.34 7.96
CA ALA A 206 6.61 -6.11 7.32
C ALA A 206 6.00 -7.25 6.48
N GLN A 207 5.99 -7.12 5.15
CA GLN A 207 5.38 -8.10 4.24
C GLN A 207 6.31 -8.71 3.20
N GLY A 208 7.53 -8.19 3.06
CA GLY A 208 8.52 -8.79 2.18
C GLY A 208 9.88 -8.11 2.27
N ILE A 209 10.91 -8.90 2.06
CA ILE A 209 12.30 -8.49 1.89
C ILE A 209 12.82 -8.96 0.54
N ARG A 210 14.01 -8.50 0.15
CA ARG A 210 14.62 -8.94 -1.09
C ARG A 210 14.84 -10.47 -1.08
N PRO A 211 14.42 -11.20 -2.12
CA PRO A 211 14.69 -12.63 -2.25
C PRO A 211 16.19 -12.94 -2.21
N GLY A 212 16.55 -14.10 -1.65
CA GLY A 212 17.94 -14.57 -1.58
C GLY A 212 18.79 -13.96 -0.46
N GLN A 213 18.22 -13.09 0.39
CA GLN A 213 18.93 -12.60 1.57
C GLN A 213 18.97 -13.64 2.68
N LYS A 214 20.17 -14.15 2.96
CA LYS A 214 20.39 -15.07 4.08
C LYS A 214 20.02 -14.41 5.40
N ASP A 215 19.14 -15.08 6.16
CA ASP A 215 18.62 -14.67 7.47
C ASP A 215 17.98 -13.26 7.47
N GLY A 216 17.45 -12.83 6.31
CA GLY A 216 16.99 -11.45 6.12
C GLY A 216 15.88 -11.03 7.09
N GLY A 217 14.91 -11.90 7.37
CA GLY A 217 13.84 -11.61 8.34
C GLY A 217 14.38 -11.37 9.75
N MET A 218 15.30 -12.23 10.21
CA MET A 218 15.94 -12.08 11.53
C MET A 218 16.81 -10.83 11.63
N LYS A 219 17.57 -10.51 10.58
CA LYS A 219 18.37 -9.26 10.51
C LYS A 219 17.51 -8.00 10.49
N PHE A 220 16.34 -8.09 9.86
CA PHE A 220 15.38 -6.99 9.88
C PHE A 220 14.80 -6.79 11.29
N LEU A 221 14.41 -7.89 11.96
CA LEU A 221 13.91 -7.86 13.34
C LEU A 221 14.94 -7.30 14.33
N SER A 222 16.23 -7.65 14.19
CA SER A 222 17.28 -7.13 15.07
C SER A 222 17.52 -5.63 14.89
N SER A 223 17.16 -5.06 13.74
CA SER A 223 17.36 -3.65 13.42
C SER A 223 16.14 -2.77 13.71
N ILE A 224 14.93 -3.34 13.75
CA ILE A 224 13.68 -2.58 13.71
C ILE A 224 13.51 -1.61 14.88
N THR A 225 13.83 -2.02 16.12
CA THR A 225 13.64 -1.20 17.33
C THR A 225 14.67 -0.10 17.46
N ARG A 226 15.87 -0.31 16.93
CA ARG A 226 16.91 0.72 16.84
C ARG A 226 16.51 1.80 15.84
N ILE A 227 15.97 1.40 14.70
CA ILE A 227 15.62 2.28 13.59
C ILE A 227 14.30 3.03 13.85
N PHE A 228 13.32 2.34 14.42
CA PHE A 228 11.99 2.87 14.73
C PHE A 228 11.71 2.75 16.24
N PRO A 229 12.38 3.55 17.09
CA PRO A 229 12.22 3.45 18.54
C PRO A 229 10.82 3.88 19.02
N GLY A 230 10.05 4.58 18.19
CA GLY A 230 8.66 5.00 18.46
C GLY A 230 7.60 3.95 18.12
N ILE A 231 7.98 2.74 17.70
CA ILE A 231 7.05 1.71 17.25
C ILE A 231 6.05 1.34 18.36
N LYS A 232 4.76 1.36 18.00
CA LYS A 232 3.62 0.96 18.86
C LYS A 232 2.85 -0.21 18.29
N SER A 233 2.94 -0.43 16.99
CA SER A 233 2.20 -1.48 16.28
C SER A 233 3.13 -2.19 15.30
N LEU A 234 3.08 -3.52 15.28
CA LEU A 234 3.83 -4.36 14.34
C LEU A 234 2.90 -5.36 13.65
N TYR A 235 2.88 -5.35 12.32
CA TYR A 235 2.30 -6.40 11.50
C TYR A 235 3.43 -7.17 10.82
N TRP A 236 3.47 -8.48 11.04
CA TRP A 236 4.47 -9.39 10.48
C TRP A 236 3.80 -10.40 9.57
N ASP A 237 4.12 -10.34 8.28
CA ASP A 237 3.79 -11.40 7.35
C ASP A 237 4.89 -12.45 7.37
N TRP A 238 4.54 -13.73 7.42
CA TRP A 238 5.54 -14.79 7.40
C TRP A 238 6.35 -14.85 6.10
N ASN A 239 5.92 -14.15 5.04
CA ASN A 239 6.74 -13.92 3.85
C ASN A 239 8.08 -13.21 4.12
N MET A 240 8.29 -12.68 5.33
CA MET A 240 9.58 -12.17 5.81
C MET A 240 10.58 -13.29 6.16
N MET A 241 10.11 -14.52 6.34
CA MET A 241 10.87 -15.71 6.70
C MET A 241 10.73 -16.79 5.61
N PRO A 242 11.59 -17.82 5.59
CA PRO A 242 11.33 -19.02 4.79
C PRO A 242 9.97 -19.64 5.14
N THR A 243 9.39 -20.37 4.18
CA THR A 243 8.11 -21.06 4.37
C THR A 243 8.12 -21.90 5.64
N LEU A 244 7.13 -21.67 6.50
CA LEU A 244 6.99 -22.39 7.76
C LEU A 244 6.57 -23.84 7.51
N ASN A 245 7.55 -24.73 7.45
CA ASN A 245 7.34 -26.16 7.23
C ASN A 245 7.53 -27.02 8.49
N ASP A 246 8.26 -26.50 9.49
CA ASP A 246 8.46 -27.17 10.78
C ASP A 246 8.79 -26.15 11.89
N MET A 247 8.64 -26.55 13.16
CA MET A 247 8.99 -25.76 14.35
C MET A 247 10.47 -25.98 14.72
N ASN A 248 11.37 -25.37 13.94
CA ASN A 248 12.81 -25.40 14.20
C ASN A 248 13.27 -24.23 15.11
N ASP A 249 14.55 -24.23 15.48
CA ASP A 249 15.15 -23.20 16.34
C ASP A 249 15.03 -21.78 15.75
N GLU A 250 15.06 -21.64 14.42
CA GLU A 250 14.94 -20.33 13.75
C GLU A 250 13.52 -19.77 13.88
N VAL A 251 12.50 -20.62 13.70
CA VAL A 251 11.09 -20.25 13.88
C VAL A 251 10.82 -19.85 15.32
N ILE A 252 11.32 -20.63 16.27
CA ILE A 252 11.23 -20.33 17.71
C ILE A 252 11.89 -18.99 18.01
N ALA A 253 13.13 -18.78 17.56
CA ALA A 253 13.87 -17.55 17.77
C ALA A 253 13.14 -16.32 17.16
N CYS A 254 12.54 -16.47 15.97
CA CYS A 254 11.76 -15.41 15.34
C CYS A 254 10.53 -15.02 16.18
N ILE A 255 9.76 -16.01 16.63
CA ILE A 255 8.58 -15.80 17.50
C ILE A 255 9.00 -15.12 18.81
N GLU A 256 10.04 -15.62 19.46
CA GLU A 256 10.57 -15.03 20.69
C GLU A 256 11.01 -13.57 20.47
N TYR A 257 11.64 -13.26 19.34
CA TYR A 257 12.03 -11.90 18.99
C TYR A 257 10.82 -10.98 18.82
N LEU A 258 9.79 -11.41 18.09
CA LEU A 258 8.54 -10.66 17.91
C LEU A 258 7.87 -10.37 19.26
N VAL A 259 7.79 -11.38 20.12
CA VAL A 259 7.24 -11.24 21.48
C VAL A 259 8.09 -10.31 22.34
N ASN A 260 9.41 -10.39 22.22
CA ASN A 260 10.32 -9.52 22.95
C ASN A 260 10.17 -8.05 22.50
N ILE A 261 10.06 -7.80 21.20
CA ILE A 261 9.77 -6.46 20.66
C ILE A 261 8.44 -5.95 21.25
N TYR A 262 7.39 -6.79 21.26
CA TYR A 262 6.09 -6.46 21.88
C TYR A 262 6.24 -6.00 23.33
N LYS A 263 6.93 -6.79 24.15
CA LYS A 263 7.08 -6.54 25.59
C LYS A 263 7.98 -5.33 25.88
N GLN A 264 9.16 -5.26 25.24
CA GLN A 264 10.15 -4.21 25.50
C GLN A 264 9.67 -2.83 25.05
N ASN A 265 9.02 -2.74 23.89
CA ASN A 265 8.53 -1.47 23.34
C ASN A 265 7.09 -1.16 23.76
N LYS A 266 6.48 -2.01 24.59
CA LYS A 266 5.08 -1.85 25.05
C LYS A 266 4.11 -1.66 23.88
N LEU A 267 4.24 -2.51 22.85
CA LEU A 267 3.39 -2.41 21.68
C LEU A 267 1.92 -2.58 22.08
N ASN A 268 1.03 -1.81 21.46
CA ASN A 268 -0.41 -1.94 21.63
C ASN A 268 -1.06 -2.87 20.59
N LEU A 269 -0.25 -3.39 19.66
CA LEU A 269 -0.64 -4.32 18.61
C LEU A 269 0.57 -5.11 18.11
N LEU A 270 0.49 -6.43 18.16
CA LEU A 270 1.31 -7.37 17.39
C LEU A 270 0.38 -8.25 16.58
N ALA A 271 0.58 -8.31 15.27
CA ALA A 271 -0.17 -9.14 14.35
C ALA A 271 0.80 -10.00 13.52
N VAL A 272 0.51 -11.29 13.36
CA VAL A 272 1.32 -12.20 12.56
C VAL A 272 0.43 -12.99 11.61
N LEU A 273 0.66 -12.86 10.30
CA LEU A 273 -0.04 -13.64 9.27
C LEU A 273 0.84 -14.78 8.78
N MET A 274 0.38 -16.01 8.92
CA MET A 274 1.10 -17.22 8.51
C MET A 274 0.36 -17.93 7.38
N SER A 275 0.99 -18.06 6.23
CA SER A 275 0.43 -18.79 5.09
C SER A 275 0.68 -20.30 5.20
N MET A 276 -0.26 -21.10 4.73
CA MET A 276 -0.19 -22.57 4.70
C MET A 276 -0.22 -23.09 3.25
N PRO A 277 0.86 -22.89 2.46
CA PRO A 277 0.86 -23.25 1.03
C PRO A 277 0.97 -24.77 0.77
N CYS A 278 1.39 -25.57 1.76
CA CYS A 278 1.66 -27.00 1.61
C CYS A 278 1.27 -27.82 2.85
N LYS A 279 1.36 -29.16 2.76
CA LYS A 279 0.97 -30.08 3.84
C LYS A 279 1.81 -29.91 5.10
N GLU A 280 3.10 -29.63 4.93
CA GLU A 280 4.05 -29.39 6.01
C GLU A 280 3.64 -28.15 6.80
N SER A 281 3.31 -27.06 6.09
CA SER A 281 2.84 -25.82 6.72
C SER A 281 1.50 -25.95 7.44
N LEU A 282 0.58 -26.80 6.94
CA LEU A 282 -0.68 -27.12 7.64
C LEU A 282 -0.45 -27.74 9.03
N GLN A 283 0.69 -28.42 9.23
CA GLN A 283 1.05 -29.02 10.52
C GLN A 283 1.90 -28.07 11.38
N ALA A 284 2.77 -27.28 10.77
CA ALA A 284 3.69 -26.40 11.48
C ALA A 284 3.03 -25.11 11.99
N VAL A 285 2.14 -24.50 11.21
CA VAL A 285 1.49 -23.23 11.55
C VAL A 285 0.64 -23.32 12.84
N PRO A 286 -0.18 -24.37 13.07
CA PRO A 286 -0.88 -24.54 14.34
C PRO A 286 0.07 -24.61 15.54
N LYS A 287 1.19 -25.36 15.43
CA LYS A 287 2.20 -25.45 16.50
C LYS A 287 2.85 -24.09 16.80
N ALA A 288 3.15 -23.31 15.76
CA ALA A 288 3.66 -21.95 15.91
C ALA A 288 2.63 -21.03 16.58
N GLY A 289 1.35 -21.17 16.24
CA GLY A 289 0.24 -20.47 16.89
C GLY A 289 0.11 -20.82 18.37
N ASP A 290 0.11 -22.10 18.73
CA ASP A 290 0.08 -22.57 20.12
C ASP A 290 1.27 -22.03 20.91
N TYR A 291 2.46 -22.04 20.31
CA TYR A 291 3.66 -21.48 20.92
C TYR A 291 3.53 -19.96 21.14
N LEU A 292 3.03 -19.20 20.16
CA LEU A 292 2.73 -17.76 20.31
C LEU A 292 1.72 -17.49 21.43
N LEU A 293 0.64 -18.29 21.52
CA LEU A 293 -0.39 -18.16 22.55
C LEU A 293 0.16 -18.46 23.95
N SER A 294 1.15 -19.35 24.08
CA SER A 294 1.77 -19.70 25.36
C SER A 294 2.43 -18.50 26.08
N PHE A 295 2.77 -17.43 25.36
CA PHE A 295 3.32 -16.21 25.94
C PHE A 295 2.29 -15.34 26.67
N ASN A 296 0.99 -15.68 26.58
CA ASN A 296 -0.12 -15.02 27.26
C ASN A 296 -0.14 -13.50 27.06
N LEU A 297 0.00 -13.05 25.81
CA LEU A 297 -0.08 -11.64 25.48
C LEU A 297 -1.52 -11.12 25.67
N PRO A 298 -1.71 -9.83 26.03
CA PRO A 298 -3.04 -9.25 26.21
C PRO A 298 -3.96 -9.47 25.00
N ASN A 299 -5.16 -9.99 25.26
CA ASN A 299 -6.19 -10.29 24.26
C ASN A 299 -5.70 -11.13 23.07
N SER A 300 -4.67 -11.95 23.25
CA SER A 300 -4.11 -12.73 22.15
C SER A 300 -5.12 -13.75 21.61
N MET A 301 -5.21 -13.85 20.30
CA MET A 301 -6.03 -14.84 19.61
C MET A 301 -5.33 -15.34 18.35
N PHE A 302 -5.71 -16.54 17.92
CA PHE A 302 -5.22 -17.17 16.70
C PHE A 302 -6.42 -17.61 15.86
N LEU A 303 -6.57 -16.99 14.70
CA LEU A 303 -7.79 -17.04 13.89
C LEU A 303 -7.51 -17.67 12.53
N GLU A 304 -8.47 -18.46 12.06
CA GLU A 304 -8.45 -18.98 10.70
C GLU A 304 -8.74 -17.87 9.67
N VAL A 305 -8.06 -17.93 8.53
CA VAL A 305 -8.27 -16.99 7.43
C VAL A 305 -8.61 -17.74 6.14
N VAL A 306 -9.78 -17.43 5.60
CA VAL A 306 -10.24 -17.91 4.29
C VAL A 306 -10.14 -16.77 3.28
N ALA A 307 -9.24 -16.94 2.31
CA ALA A 307 -8.99 -15.95 1.27
C ALA A 307 -10.26 -15.66 0.44
N LYS A 308 -10.47 -14.38 0.13
CA LYS A 308 -11.69 -13.88 -0.54
C LYS A 308 -12.00 -14.57 -1.87
N ASP A 309 -10.98 -14.90 -2.65
CA ASP A 309 -11.06 -15.60 -3.93
C ASP A 309 -11.44 -17.08 -3.79
N LYS A 310 -11.09 -17.71 -2.66
CA LYS A 310 -11.38 -19.12 -2.37
C LYS A 310 -12.68 -19.36 -1.58
N LYS A 311 -13.32 -18.32 -1.03
CA LYS A 311 -14.61 -18.44 -0.33
C LYS A 311 -15.73 -19.10 -1.16
N LYS A 312 -15.63 -19.06 -2.50
CA LYS A 312 -16.64 -19.64 -3.42
C LYS A 312 -16.43 -21.11 -3.75
N SER A 313 -15.22 -21.65 -3.56
CA SER A 313 -14.89 -23.04 -3.93
C SER A 313 -15.13 -24.05 -2.80
N GLY A 314 -15.62 -23.60 -1.64
CA GLY A 314 -16.08 -24.48 -0.58
C GLY A 314 -14.99 -25.21 0.22
N ASP A 315 -13.69 -24.90 0.08
CA ASP A 315 -12.69 -25.47 0.99
C ASP A 315 -11.32 -24.76 1.09
N VAL A 316 -10.71 -25.01 2.26
CA VAL A 316 -9.34 -24.79 2.77
C VAL A 316 -8.97 -23.40 3.31
N THR A 317 -8.88 -23.31 4.65
CA THR A 317 -8.12 -22.29 5.38
C THR A 317 -6.69 -22.25 4.84
N ASN A 318 -6.29 -21.12 4.25
CA ASN A 318 -4.97 -21.01 3.59
C ASN A 318 -3.97 -20.22 4.42
N SER A 319 -4.43 -19.61 5.52
CA SER A 319 -3.59 -18.83 6.41
C SER A 319 -4.19 -18.83 7.80
N MET A 320 -3.33 -18.65 8.80
CA MET A 320 -3.71 -18.38 10.17
C MET A 320 -3.22 -16.99 10.56
N PHE A 321 -3.98 -16.30 11.39
CA PHE A 321 -3.71 -14.94 11.81
C PHE A 321 -3.65 -14.86 13.33
N PHE A 322 -2.46 -14.61 13.85
CA PHE A 322 -2.26 -14.27 15.25
C PHE A 322 -2.42 -12.76 15.44
N ILE A 323 -3.11 -12.35 16.49
CA ILE A 323 -3.18 -10.93 16.88
C ILE A 323 -3.25 -10.80 18.40
N ALA A 324 -2.52 -9.82 18.94
CA ALA A 324 -2.49 -9.49 20.36
C ALA A 324 -2.35 -7.97 20.56
N GLY A 325 -2.85 -7.44 21.67
CA GLY A 325 -2.85 -6.00 21.93
C GLY A 325 -4.00 -5.49 22.78
N THR A 326 -4.14 -4.17 22.85
CA THR A 326 -5.15 -3.48 23.67
C THR A 326 -5.85 -2.35 22.91
N SER A 327 -5.74 -2.33 21.59
CA SER A 327 -6.16 -1.21 20.75
C SER A 327 -7.36 -1.55 19.84
N GLU A 328 -8.16 -0.55 19.51
CA GLU A 328 -9.22 -0.63 18.48
C GLU A 328 -8.66 -1.11 17.12
N LYS A 329 -7.37 -0.90 16.87
CA LYS A 329 -6.64 -1.39 15.69
C LYS A 329 -6.76 -2.91 15.52
N MET A 330 -6.86 -3.67 16.60
CA MET A 330 -7.02 -5.13 16.54
C MET A 330 -8.28 -5.53 15.79
N ARG A 331 -9.42 -4.96 16.18
CA ARG A 331 -10.72 -5.26 15.57
C ARG A 331 -10.74 -4.91 14.08
N ARG A 332 -10.09 -3.81 13.70
CA ARG A 332 -9.98 -3.36 12.29
C ARG A 332 -9.11 -4.28 11.45
N LEU A 333 -8.04 -4.82 12.03
CA LEU A 333 -7.22 -5.84 11.36
C LEU A 333 -7.96 -7.17 11.25
N GLU A 334 -8.65 -7.61 12.30
CA GLU A 334 -9.50 -8.80 12.26
C GLU A 334 -10.57 -8.69 11.16
N GLU A 335 -11.27 -7.56 11.08
CA GLU A 335 -12.24 -7.26 10.02
C GLU A 335 -11.58 -7.36 8.63
N THR A 336 -10.41 -6.75 8.45
CA THR A 336 -9.69 -6.74 7.17
C THR A 336 -9.21 -8.14 6.76
N ILE A 337 -8.54 -8.85 7.66
CA ILE A 337 -7.84 -10.10 7.35
C ILE A 337 -8.82 -11.27 7.37
N CYS A 338 -9.59 -11.42 8.45
CA CYS A 338 -10.44 -12.59 8.68
C CYS A 338 -11.82 -12.43 8.02
N GLU A 339 -12.53 -11.33 8.31
CA GLU A 339 -13.92 -11.16 7.84
C GLU A 339 -13.97 -10.87 6.33
N MET A 340 -13.16 -9.91 5.86
CA MET A 340 -13.05 -9.59 4.43
C MET A 340 -12.21 -10.62 3.65
N GLY A 341 -11.37 -11.41 4.33
CA GLY A 341 -10.53 -12.44 3.71
C GLY A 341 -9.36 -11.87 2.90
N VAL A 342 -8.82 -10.71 3.31
CA VAL A 342 -7.70 -10.03 2.62
C VAL A 342 -6.37 -10.57 3.16
N THR A 343 -5.78 -11.55 2.47
CA THR A 343 -4.49 -12.16 2.85
C THR A 343 -3.27 -11.36 2.41
N GLU A 344 -3.46 -10.35 1.55
CA GLU A 344 -2.41 -9.45 1.09
C GLU A 344 -2.90 -8.00 1.19
N PRO A 345 -3.11 -7.49 2.42
CA PRO A 345 -3.53 -6.11 2.63
C PRO A 345 -2.50 -5.15 2.03
N ASP A 346 -3.00 -4.09 1.39
CA ASP A 346 -2.18 -2.98 0.93
C ASP A 346 -2.21 -1.80 1.91
N LEU A 347 -1.46 -0.74 1.61
CA LEU A 347 -1.34 0.43 2.46
C LEU A 347 -2.69 1.05 2.86
N ARG A 348 -3.72 0.99 2.02
CA ARG A 348 -5.04 1.56 2.30
C ARG A 348 -5.76 0.84 3.44
N HIS A 349 -5.60 -0.47 3.51
CA HIS A 349 -6.16 -1.27 4.60
C HIS A 349 -5.47 -0.91 5.92
N PHE A 350 -4.16 -0.73 5.91
CA PHE A 350 -3.42 -0.33 7.11
C PHE A 350 -3.66 1.13 7.51
N LEU A 351 -3.95 2.01 6.55
CA LEU A 351 -4.40 3.36 6.82
C LEU A 351 -5.76 3.39 7.53
N TYR A 352 -6.70 2.51 7.17
CA TYR A 352 -7.95 2.32 7.92
C TYR A 352 -7.70 1.85 9.36
N VAL A 353 -6.72 0.96 9.55
CA VAL A 353 -6.30 0.51 10.88
C VAL A 353 -5.72 1.69 11.69
N LEU A 354 -4.95 2.57 11.07
CA LEU A 354 -4.40 3.78 11.71
C LEU A 354 -5.49 4.81 12.03
N ASP A 355 -6.39 5.09 11.09
CA ASP A 355 -7.40 6.14 11.17
C ASP A 355 -8.71 5.70 10.48
N ARG A 356 -9.76 5.45 11.28
CA ARG A 356 -11.07 5.00 10.79
C ARG A 356 -11.80 6.03 9.93
N ASN A 357 -11.43 7.30 10.05
CA ASN A 357 -12.08 8.37 9.30
C ASN A 357 -11.51 8.47 7.88
N LEU A 358 -10.44 7.74 7.56
CA LEU A 358 -9.87 7.68 6.22
C LEU A 358 -10.72 6.81 5.31
N ASP A 359 -11.44 7.49 4.43
CA ASP A 359 -12.40 6.90 3.52
C ASP A 359 -11.77 6.39 2.20
N ILE A 360 -10.77 5.51 2.32
CA ILE A 360 -9.96 5.04 1.18
C ILE A 360 -9.81 3.51 1.10
N ARG A 361 -10.38 2.78 2.05
CA ARG A 361 -10.31 1.32 2.10
C ARG A 361 -11.11 0.68 0.95
N ASP A 362 -12.32 1.20 0.71
CA ASP A 362 -13.26 0.66 -0.26
C ASP A 362 -13.32 1.56 -1.52
N GLN A 363 -13.12 0.97 -2.71
CA GLN A 363 -13.30 1.66 -3.99
C GLN A 363 -14.75 1.45 -4.46
N GLU A 364 -15.64 2.40 -4.16
CA GLU A 364 -17.04 2.33 -4.59
C GLU A 364 -17.20 2.66 -6.08
N HIS A 365 -16.41 3.61 -6.57
CA HIS A 365 -16.44 4.06 -7.97
C HIS A 365 -15.02 4.10 -8.56
N THR A 366 -14.77 3.28 -9.57
CA THR A 366 -13.51 3.27 -10.32
C THR A 366 -13.74 3.90 -11.69
N HIS A 367 -12.96 4.95 -11.98
CA HIS A 367 -12.82 5.56 -13.29
C HIS A 367 -11.41 5.29 -13.83
N GLU A 368 -11.31 4.91 -15.09
CA GLU A 368 -10.04 4.67 -15.75
C GLU A 368 -9.90 5.69 -16.88
N PHE A 369 -8.87 6.52 -16.78
CA PHE A 369 -8.52 7.52 -17.77
C PHE A 369 -7.69 6.85 -18.88
N LEU A 370 -8.21 6.92 -20.11
CA LEU A 370 -7.65 6.25 -21.27
C LEU A 370 -7.11 7.21 -22.34
N GLY A 371 -7.08 8.51 -22.01
CA GLY A 371 -6.72 9.60 -22.91
C GLY A 371 -7.90 10.50 -23.29
N PHE A 372 -7.59 11.51 -24.11
CA PHE A 372 -8.57 12.39 -24.75
C PHE A 372 -8.85 11.90 -26.17
N ASP A 373 -10.11 11.97 -26.59
CA ASP A 373 -10.46 11.80 -28.00
C ASP A 373 -10.02 13.07 -28.74
N VAL A 374 -9.05 12.95 -29.65
CA VAL A 374 -8.56 14.04 -30.51
C VAL A 374 -9.34 14.07 -31.82
#